data_AF-A0AAN8A1R3-F1
#
_entry.id   AF-A0AAN8A1R3-F1
#
_cell.length_a   1.000
_cell.length_b   1.000
_cell.length_c   1.000
_cell.angle_alpha   90.00
_cell.angle_beta   90.00
_cell.angle_gamma   90.00
#
_symmetry.space_group_name_H-M   'P 1'
#
loop_
_entity.id
_entity.type
_entity.pdbx_description
1 polymer ?
#
loop_
_entity_poly.entity_id
_entity_poly.type
_entity_poly.pdbx_seq_one_letter_code
_entity_poly.pdbx_strand_id
1 'polypeptide(L)'
;MHTLLPILLPLASLIALARSQTCPPAITLDKQPQVFVMSDISNEPDDTMSFIRLLLHADQYNITGMVAVTSYWQNSSVYPDQILNTTRAYGEVVSNLNVHSDGNFPTAEYLSSVVKAGQPVYGTAGLGRANISSGALHLIDVVDGLDDDELLHCQAWGGMSVFGEALFYVQLNRIPHELNRFIRKLRVYAISDQDNVGAWVRLNFPEIPYIVSLHGWNQYNVAAWSGISGDEYYNFDIGGPDSSLVNQEYISKHFQLGPLGSHYPDIAFIMEGDSPSLMHTMMNGVNGGPVDHPEWGGWGGRYILHDLTRQIMIYSDAVDIVVGNNGHNFTSNHATIWRWRQAYQDEMSARVQWSIQGNYSAGSHPPVVSVNGSCGSDPLFVDSVYPKQVLTFDASGTYDPDANQTGRNPLSYHWFHYREPSATQTNINAEVPWLNFTLSNNGTIARTTLPTAEKACAAPNALQAARGVQETCQQYHVILEVTGSGTPPIRRYKRLVLNVQPSASNSTTARRRKRDEL
;
A
#
# COMPACT_ATOMS: atom_id res chain seq x y z
N MET A 1 -9.95 -14.28 -82.61
CA MET A 1 -10.32 -12.99 -81.98
C MET A 1 -11.07 -13.30 -80.69
N HIS A 2 -10.36 -13.38 -79.56
CA HIS A 2 -10.99 -13.30 -78.24
C HIS A 2 -10.11 -12.44 -77.35
N THR A 3 -10.69 -11.33 -76.95
CA THR A 3 -10.16 -10.24 -76.15
C THR A 3 -10.03 -10.67 -74.70
N LEU A 4 -8.83 -10.57 -74.14
CA LEU A 4 -8.58 -10.68 -72.70
C LEU A 4 -8.92 -9.33 -72.04
N LEU A 5 -9.91 -9.31 -71.16
CA LEU A 5 -10.22 -8.19 -70.26
C LEU A 5 -9.46 -8.43 -68.94
N PRO A 6 -8.72 -7.45 -68.39
CA PRO A 6 -8.21 -7.54 -67.03
C PRO A 6 -9.29 -7.09 -66.03
N ILE A 7 -9.60 -7.96 -65.07
CA ILE A 7 -10.46 -7.65 -63.93
C ILE A 7 -9.61 -6.88 -62.91
N LEU A 8 -9.91 -5.59 -62.73
CA LEU A 8 -9.41 -4.77 -61.63
C LEU A 8 -10.20 -5.10 -60.35
N LEU A 9 -9.56 -5.77 -59.40
CA LEU A 9 -10.03 -5.85 -58.01
C LEU A 9 -9.65 -4.54 -57.30
N PRO A 10 -10.58 -3.87 -56.59
CA PRO A 10 -10.20 -2.72 -55.77
C PRO A 10 -9.48 -3.22 -54.52
N LEU A 11 -8.26 -2.74 -54.28
CA LEU A 11 -7.62 -2.81 -52.97
C LEU A 11 -8.48 -1.98 -52.00
N ALA A 12 -9.32 -2.65 -51.21
CA ALA A 12 -9.90 -2.04 -50.03
C ALA A 12 -8.79 -1.91 -48.98
N SER A 13 -8.18 -0.73 -48.90
CA SER A 13 -7.29 -0.36 -47.80
C SER A 13 -8.09 -0.43 -46.49
N LEU A 14 -7.91 -1.50 -45.72
CA LEU A 14 -8.27 -1.50 -44.30
C LEU A 14 -7.34 -0.51 -43.59
N ILE A 15 -7.79 0.74 -43.49
CA ILE A 15 -7.30 1.64 -42.45
C ILE A 15 -7.93 1.13 -41.16
N ALA A 16 -7.24 0.23 -40.47
CA ALA A 16 -7.51 0.00 -39.06
C ALA A 16 -7.19 1.33 -38.35
N LEU A 17 -8.22 2.13 -38.04
CA LEU A 17 -8.07 3.17 -37.03
C LEU A 17 -7.64 2.45 -35.75
N ALA A 18 -6.35 2.53 -35.42
CA ALA A 18 -5.88 2.30 -34.07
C ALA A 18 -6.60 3.34 -33.18
N ARG A 19 -7.73 2.95 -32.58
CA ARG A 19 -8.24 3.67 -31.42
C ARG A 19 -7.11 3.60 -30.40
N SER A 20 -6.50 4.75 -30.08
CA SER A 20 -5.62 4.83 -28.91
C SER A 20 -6.46 4.37 -27.73
N GLN A 21 -6.13 3.21 -27.18
CA GLN A 21 -6.80 2.69 -26.00
C GLN A 21 -6.45 3.64 -24.85
N THR A 22 -7.35 4.57 -24.55
CA THR A 22 -7.19 5.50 -23.42
C THR A 22 -7.27 4.69 -22.14
N CYS A 23 -6.33 4.90 -21.21
CA CYS A 23 -6.35 4.23 -19.93
C CYS A 23 -7.70 4.43 -19.23
N PRO A 24 -8.25 3.40 -18.58
CA PRO A 24 -9.47 3.55 -17.79
C PRO A 24 -9.25 4.58 -16.67
N PRO A 25 -10.32 5.23 -16.18
CA PRO A 25 -10.25 6.13 -15.05
C PRO A 25 -9.56 5.50 -13.83
N ALA A 26 -8.80 6.29 -13.06
CA ALA A 26 -8.06 5.79 -11.88
C ALA A 26 -8.96 5.27 -10.75
N ILE A 27 -10.26 5.58 -10.81
CA ILE A 27 -11.27 5.01 -9.90
C ILE A 27 -11.59 3.54 -10.23
N THR A 28 -11.34 3.11 -11.47
CA THR A 28 -11.48 1.72 -11.90
C THR A 28 -10.21 0.96 -11.51
N LEU A 29 -10.26 0.27 -10.38
CA LEU A 29 -9.16 -0.58 -9.92
C LEU A 29 -9.20 -1.94 -10.64
N ASP A 30 -8.03 -2.43 -11.04
CA ASP A 30 -7.88 -3.74 -11.66
C ASP A 30 -8.30 -4.87 -10.70
N LYS A 31 -7.91 -4.74 -9.42
CA LYS A 31 -8.35 -5.60 -8.31
C LYS A 31 -8.32 -4.82 -7.00
N GLN A 32 -9.42 -4.82 -6.25
CA GLN A 32 -9.44 -4.24 -4.91
C GLN A 32 -8.76 -5.20 -3.91
N PRO A 33 -7.85 -4.71 -3.05
CA PRO A 33 -7.34 -5.48 -1.92
C PRO A 33 -8.47 -5.92 -0.99
N GLN A 34 -8.41 -7.15 -0.51
CA GLN A 34 -9.36 -7.67 0.48
C GLN A 34 -8.82 -7.36 1.87
N VAL A 35 -9.60 -6.62 2.66
CA VAL A 35 -9.17 -6.17 3.99
C VAL A 35 -10.11 -6.68 5.08
N PHE A 36 -9.52 -7.04 6.21
CA PHE A 36 -10.22 -7.48 7.42
C PHE A 36 -9.64 -6.72 8.62
N VAL A 37 -10.42 -5.81 9.17
CA VAL A 37 -9.98 -4.91 10.25
C VAL A 37 -10.38 -5.47 11.61
N MET A 38 -9.43 -5.53 12.53
CA MET A 38 -9.64 -5.86 13.95
C MET A 38 -9.22 -4.66 14.79
N SER A 39 -10.20 -4.03 15.44
CA SER A 39 -10.01 -2.77 16.15
C SER A 39 -10.59 -2.84 17.56
N ASP A 40 -9.87 -2.28 18.52
CA ASP A 40 -10.33 -2.07 19.89
C ASP A 40 -11.04 -0.72 20.05
N ILE A 41 -11.73 -0.28 19.00
CA ILE A 41 -12.56 0.93 18.93
C ILE A 41 -13.23 1.27 20.26
N SER A 42 -13.21 2.56 20.59
CA SER A 42 -13.61 3.17 21.87
C SER A 42 -12.55 3.14 22.97
N ASN A 43 -11.43 2.45 22.76
CA ASN A 43 -10.26 2.64 23.59
C ASN A 43 -9.71 4.06 23.46
N GLU A 44 -9.39 4.45 22.22
CA GLU A 44 -8.90 5.78 21.87
C GLU A 44 -9.71 6.36 20.69
N PRO A 45 -9.69 7.70 20.50
CA PRO A 45 -10.42 8.32 19.39
C PRO A 45 -9.90 7.94 18.00
N ASP A 46 -8.63 7.53 17.88
CA ASP A 46 -7.95 7.32 16.62
C ASP A 46 -8.47 6.12 15.82
N ASP A 47 -8.94 5.04 16.45
CA ASP A 47 -9.66 3.96 15.76
C ASP A 47 -10.85 4.51 14.96
N THR A 48 -11.62 5.43 15.56
CA THR A 48 -12.79 6.05 14.91
C THR A 48 -12.35 6.95 13.75
N MET A 49 -11.26 7.70 13.94
CA MET A 49 -10.65 8.49 12.87
C MET A 49 -10.22 7.60 11.69
N SER A 50 -9.53 6.49 11.97
CA SER A 50 -9.06 5.52 10.98
C SER A 50 -10.22 4.82 10.26
N PHE A 51 -11.32 4.49 10.96
CA PHE A 51 -12.54 3.99 10.33
C PHE A 51 -13.16 5.02 9.37
N ILE A 52 -13.22 6.30 9.74
CA ILE A 52 -13.74 7.33 8.85
C ILE A 52 -12.87 7.46 7.59
N ARG A 53 -11.53 7.38 7.73
CA ARG A 53 -10.63 7.32 6.56
C ARG A 53 -10.92 6.09 5.69
N LEU A 54 -11.06 4.91 6.27
CA LEU A 54 -11.43 3.68 5.54
C LEU A 54 -12.72 3.89 4.75
N LEU A 55 -13.77 4.42 5.37
CA LEU A 55 -15.07 4.63 4.75
C LEU A 55 -15.02 5.65 3.61
N LEU A 56 -14.23 6.70 3.74
CA LEU A 56 -13.98 7.69 2.68
C LEU A 56 -13.16 7.15 1.51
N HIS A 57 -12.49 6.02 1.70
CA HIS A 57 -11.73 5.30 0.67
C HIS A 57 -12.32 3.92 0.36
N ALA A 58 -13.57 3.63 0.75
CA ALA A 58 -14.12 2.28 0.63
C ALA A 58 -14.30 1.83 -0.83
N ASP A 59 -14.28 2.73 -1.81
CA ASP A 59 -14.15 2.43 -3.24
C ASP A 59 -12.81 1.79 -3.61
N GLN A 60 -11.80 1.87 -2.73
CA GLN A 60 -10.46 1.32 -2.95
C GLN A 60 -10.27 -0.07 -2.34
N TYR A 61 -11.26 -0.63 -1.65
CA TYR A 61 -11.11 -1.86 -0.88
C TYR A 61 -12.33 -2.78 -1.04
N ASN A 62 -12.07 -4.09 -1.01
CA ASN A 62 -13.09 -5.06 -0.64
C ASN A 62 -13.04 -5.24 0.89
N ILE A 63 -13.89 -4.51 1.61
CA ILE A 63 -13.98 -4.58 3.07
C ILE A 63 -14.77 -5.83 3.43
N THR A 64 -14.07 -6.86 3.90
CA THR A 64 -14.65 -8.18 4.21
C THR A 64 -14.98 -8.36 5.69
N GLY A 65 -14.43 -7.53 6.58
CA GLY A 65 -14.70 -7.59 8.01
C GLY A 65 -14.29 -6.31 8.73
N MET A 66 -15.15 -5.86 9.65
CA MET A 66 -14.87 -4.79 10.61
C MET A 66 -15.21 -5.30 12.01
N VAL A 67 -14.20 -5.73 12.75
CA VAL A 67 -14.41 -6.56 13.94
C VAL A 67 -13.92 -5.86 15.19
N ALA A 68 -14.83 -5.68 16.16
CA ALA A 68 -14.48 -5.16 17.47
C ALA A 68 -13.76 -6.23 18.30
N VAL A 69 -12.58 -5.89 18.81
CA VAL A 69 -11.70 -6.76 19.61
C VAL A 69 -11.28 -6.08 20.91
N THR A 70 -10.62 -6.84 21.77
CA THR A 70 -9.90 -6.33 22.94
C THR A 70 -8.46 -6.00 22.59
N SER A 71 -7.79 -5.21 23.43
CA SER A 71 -6.35 -4.96 23.42
C SER A 71 -5.81 -4.90 24.85
N TYR A 72 -4.55 -4.53 25.03
CA TYR A 72 -4.00 -4.21 26.34
C TYR A 72 -4.73 -3.04 27.00
N TRP A 73 -5.07 -2.03 26.20
CA TRP A 73 -5.71 -0.80 26.63
C TRP A 73 -7.23 -0.99 26.85
N GLN A 74 -7.84 -1.93 26.12
CA GLN A 74 -9.24 -2.36 26.29
C GLN A 74 -9.36 -3.89 26.44
N ASN A 75 -9.10 -4.40 27.64
CA ASN A 75 -8.79 -5.82 27.83
C ASN A 75 -9.96 -6.77 28.15
N SER A 76 -11.19 -6.26 28.29
CA SER A 76 -12.33 -7.05 28.80
C SER A 76 -13.69 -6.66 28.24
N SER A 77 -13.73 -5.82 27.20
CA SER A 77 -14.96 -5.40 26.52
C SER A 77 -14.72 -5.19 25.03
N VAL A 78 -15.80 -5.27 24.25
CA VAL A 78 -15.81 -5.03 22.80
C VAL A 78 -17.01 -4.14 22.46
N TYR A 79 -16.86 -3.25 21.49
CA TYR A 79 -17.87 -2.24 21.15
C TYR A 79 -18.25 -2.22 19.65
N PRO A 80 -18.80 -3.31 19.09
CA PRO A 80 -19.22 -3.34 17.68
C PRO A 80 -20.25 -2.27 17.33
N ASP A 81 -21.07 -1.83 18.29
CA ASP A 81 -22.04 -0.75 18.11
C ASP A 81 -21.40 0.59 17.69
N GLN A 82 -20.14 0.81 18.06
CA GLN A 82 -19.42 2.03 17.70
C GLN A 82 -18.99 2.01 16.23
N ILE A 83 -18.60 0.83 15.71
CA ILE A 83 -18.37 0.63 14.27
C ILE A 83 -19.69 0.83 13.50
N LEU A 84 -20.80 0.30 14.03
CA LEU A 84 -22.13 0.47 13.43
C LEU A 84 -22.58 1.94 13.42
N ASN A 85 -22.27 2.72 14.46
CA ASN A 85 -22.57 4.15 14.49
C ASN A 85 -21.81 4.90 13.38
N THR A 86 -20.52 4.64 13.21
CA THR A 86 -19.72 5.24 12.11
C THR A 86 -20.24 4.81 10.74
N THR A 87 -20.63 3.53 10.58
CA THR A 87 -21.22 3.02 9.34
C THR A 87 -22.57 3.68 9.01
N ARG A 88 -23.38 3.98 10.03
CA ARG A 88 -24.64 4.72 9.87
C ARG A 88 -24.39 6.14 9.37
N ALA A 89 -23.44 6.85 9.96
CA ALA A 89 -23.07 8.19 9.52
C ALA A 89 -22.56 8.19 8.06
N TYR A 90 -21.80 7.16 7.67
CA TYR A 90 -21.40 6.96 6.28
C TYR A 90 -22.60 6.76 5.33
N GLY A 91 -23.65 6.06 5.78
CA GLY A 91 -24.89 5.89 5.01
C GLY A 91 -25.58 7.22 4.63
N GLU A 92 -25.33 8.29 5.38
CA GLU A 92 -25.87 9.63 5.07
C GLU A 92 -25.15 10.29 3.88
N VAL A 93 -23.90 9.90 3.61
CA VAL A 93 -23.03 10.55 2.61
C VAL A 93 -22.65 9.67 1.42
N VAL A 94 -22.93 8.36 1.47
CA VAL A 94 -22.55 7.40 0.40
C VAL A 94 -23.12 7.78 -0.98
N SER A 95 -24.27 8.44 -1.02
CA SER A 95 -24.86 8.93 -2.26
C SER A 95 -24.00 10.02 -2.92
N ASN A 96 -23.44 10.95 -2.14
CA ASN A 96 -22.51 11.97 -2.64
C ASN A 96 -21.18 11.33 -3.06
N LEU A 97 -20.62 10.43 -2.23
CA LEU A 97 -19.39 9.70 -2.56
C LEU A 97 -19.48 8.95 -3.90
N ASN A 98 -20.64 8.35 -4.18
CA ASN A 98 -20.89 7.65 -5.44
C ASN A 98 -20.98 8.57 -6.67
N VAL A 99 -21.26 9.87 -6.50
CA VAL A 99 -21.16 10.86 -7.59
C VAL A 99 -19.72 10.97 -8.10
N HIS A 100 -18.73 10.80 -7.21
CA HIS A 100 -17.31 10.99 -7.51
C HIS A 100 -16.57 9.73 -7.97
N SER A 101 -17.22 8.56 -7.87
CA SER A 101 -16.57 7.26 -8.04
C SER A 101 -17.30 6.29 -8.98
N ASP A 102 -18.30 6.79 -9.73
CA ASP A 102 -19.11 5.98 -10.63
C ASP A 102 -19.79 4.79 -9.94
N GLY A 103 -20.26 5.00 -8.69
CA GLY A 103 -21.05 4.00 -7.98
C GLY A 103 -20.27 2.87 -7.28
N ASN A 104 -18.95 2.98 -7.15
CA ASN A 104 -18.10 1.91 -6.62
C ASN A 104 -18.01 1.81 -5.09
N PHE A 105 -18.65 2.73 -4.33
CA PHE A 105 -18.66 2.63 -2.88
C PHE A 105 -19.64 1.56 -2.37
N PRO A 106 -19.25 0.74 -1.37
CA PRO A 106 -20.15 -0.24 -0.77
C PRO A 106 -21.30 0.44 -0.01
N THR A 107 -22.45 -0.24 0.03
CA THR A 107 -23.62 0.22 0.81
C THR A 107 -23.36 0.18 2.32
N ALA A 108 -24.01 1.06 3.07
CA ALA A 108 -23.94 1.05 4.53
C ALA A 108 -24.54 -0.24 5.12
N GLU A 109 -25.55 -0.82 4.47
CA GLU A 109 -26.15 -2.10 4.82
C GLU A 109 -25.14 -3.25 4.69
N TYR A 110 -24.40 -3.31 3.57
CA TYR A 110 -23.34 -4.29 3.39
C TYR A 110 -22.25 -4.14 4.46
N LEU A 111 -21.75 -2.92 4.66
CA LEU A 111 -20.71 -2.65 5.65
C LEU A 111 -21.18 -3.02 7.08
N SER A 112 -22.42 -2.74 7.42
CA SER A 112 -23.00 -3.13 8.71
C SER A 112 -23.09 -4.65 8.86
N SER A 113 -23.33 -5.38 7.77
CA SER A 113 -23.46 -6.85 7.79
C SER A 113 -22.14 -7.57 8.09
N VAL A 114 -21.00 -6.94 7.79
CA VAL A 114 -19.65 -7.45 8.07
C VAL A 114 -19.08 -6.94 9.39
N VAL A 115 -19.86 -6.17 10.17
CA VAL A 115 -19.50 -5.84 11.55
C VAL A 115 -19.70 -7.06 12.44
N LYS A 116 -18.65 -7.45 13.16
CA LYS A 116 -18.66 -8.59 14.10
C LYS A 116 -17.95 -8.22 15.41
N ALA A 117 -17.97 -9.15 16.35
CA ALA A 117 -17.27 -9.00 17.62
C ALA A 117 -16.48 -10.26 17.98
N GLY A 118 -15.30 -10.03 18.57
CA GLY A 118 -14.50 -11.03 19.25
C GLY A 118 -15.02 -11.37 20.65
N GLN A 119 -14.24 -12.16 21.37
CA GLN A 119 -14.52 -12.44 22.79
C GLN A 119 -14.17 -11.21 23.66
N PRO A 120 -14.94 -10.90 24.71
CA PRO A 120 -14.64 -9.81 25.65
C PRO A 120 -13.59 -10.24 26.68
N VAL A 121 -12.48 -10.83 26.23
CA VAL A 121 -11.37 -11.27 27.08
C VAL A 121 -10.04 -10.98 26.40
N TYR A 122 -9.03 -10.66 27.19
CA TYR A 122 -7.71 -10.29 26.70
C TYR A 122 -7.00 -11.44 25.97
N GLY A 123 -6.68 -11.19 24.69
CA GLY A 123 -5.74 -11.96 23.89
C GLY A 123 -5.98 -13.48 23.95
N THR A 124 -4.95 -14.23 24.35
CA THR A 124 -4.97 -15.71 24.33
C THR A 124 -6.00 -16.34 25.26
N ALA A 125 -6.60 -15.58 26.20
CA ALA A 125 -7.71 -16.06 27.01
C ALA A 125 -8.99 -16.35 26.19
N GLY A 126 -9.05 -15.82 24.96
CA GLY A 126 -10.12 -16.09 23.99
C GLY A 126 -9.96 -17.44 23.27
N LEU A 127 -8.77 -18.04 23.26
CA LEU A 127 -8.48 -19.26 22.50
C LEU A 127 -9.09 -20.50 23.16
N GLY A 128 -9.66 -21.39 22.35
CA GLY A 128 -10.16 -22.68 22.80
C GLY A 128 -11.39 -22.62 23.71
N ARG A 129 -12.10 -21.49 23.74
CA ARG A 129 -13.39 -21.39 24.43
C ARG A 129 -14.43 -22.28 23.73
N ALA A 130 -15.42 -22.74 24.51
CA ALA A 130 -16.45 -23.66 24.01
C ALA A 130 -17.24 -23.09 22.83
N ASN A 131 -17.52 -21.79 22.85
CA ASN A 131 -18.20 -21.08 21.77
C ASN A 131 -17.21 -20.13 21.11
N ILE A 132 -16.97 -20.35 19.82
CA ILE A 132 -16.19 -19.46 18.98
C ILE A 132 -16.92 -18.12 18.77
N SER A 133 -16.19 -17.01 18.74
CA SER A 133 -16.76 -15.68 18.55
C SER A 133 -17.32 -15.48 17.12
N SER A 134 -18.26 -14.54 16.98
CA SER A 134 -18.81 -14.16 15.68
C SER A 134 -17.73 -13.62 14.72
N GLY A 135 -16.72 -12.92 15.26
CA GLY A 135 -15.60 -12.41 14.49
C GLY A 135 -14.69 -13.51 13.98
N ALA A 136 -14.38 -14.50 14.82
CA ALA A 136 -13.52 -15.63 14.41
C ALA A 136 -14.20 -16.55 13.40
N LEU A 137 -15.49 -16.84 13.58
CA LEU A 137 -16.29 -17.56 12.56
C LEU A 137 -16.30 -16.81 11.23
N HIS A 138 -16.59 -15.52 11.27
CA HIS A 138 -16.64 -14.70 10.05
C HIS A 138 -15.28 -14.63 9.34
N LEU A 139 -14.16 -14.54 10.08
CA LEU A 139 -12.83 -14.61 9.49
C LEU A 139 -12.58 -15.95 8.79
N ILE A 140 -13.01 -17.06 9.40
CA ILE A 140 -12.89 -18.38 8.79
C ILE A 140 -13.69 -18.44 7.48
N ASP A 141 -14.95 -17.99 7.51
CA ASP A 141 -15.84 -17.98 6.35
C ASP A 141 -15.29 -17.12 5.21
N VAL A 142 -14.77 -15.93 5.53
CA VAL A 142 -14.13 -15.04 4.55
C VAL A 142 -12.94 -15.75 3.91
N VAL A 143 -12.01 -16.28 4.71
CA VAL A 143 -10.81 -16.95 4.19
C VAL A 143 -11.18 -18.17 3.36
N ASP A 144 -12.17 -18.96 3.77
CA ASP A 144 -12.63 -20.13 3.00
C ASP A 144 -13.27 -19.76 1.67
N GLY A 145 -13.89 -18.57 1.58
CA GLY A 145 -14.48 -18.05 0.35
C GLY A 145 -13.47 -17.55 -0.69
N LEU A 146 -12.20 -17.36 -0.29
CA LEU A 146 -11.14 -16.91 -1.19
C LEU A 146 -10.61 -18.01 -2.11
N ASP A 147 -10.36 -17.66 -3.36
CA ASP A 147 -9.57 -18.49 -4.27
C ASP A 147 -8.10 -18.61 -3.79
N ASP A 148 -7.37 -19.59 -4.31
CA ASP A 148 -6.03 -19.96 -3.81
C ASP A 148 -4.95 -18.91 -4.07
N ASP A 149 -5.14 -18.07 -5.08
CA ASP A 149 -4.26 -16.96 -5.46
C ASP A 149 -4.67 -15.63 -4.82
N GLU A 150 -5.75 -15.60 -4.04
CA GLU A 150 -6.20 -14.41 -3.35
C GLU A 150 -5.61 -14.27 -1.95
N LEU A 151 -5.40 -13.01 -1.56
CA LEU A 151 -4.85 -12.63 -0.27
C LEU A 151 -5.88 -11.85 0.53
N LEU A 152 -5.93 -12.12 1.83
CA LEU A 152 -6.63 -11.35 2.84
C LEU A 152 -5.62 -10.57 3.68
N HIS A 153 -5.74 -9.25 3.68
CA HIS A 153 -4.96 -8.36 4.52
C HIS A 153 -5.69 -8.11 5.84
N CYS A 154 -5.28 -8.85 6.87
CA CYS A 154 -5.75 -8.69 8.24
C CYS A 154 -4.99 -7.55 8.92
N GLN A 155 -5.72 -6.52 9.35
CA GLN A 155 -5.16 -5.34 9.99
C GLN A 155 -5.51 -5.38 11.48
N ALA A 156 -4.49 -5.41 12.33
CA ALA A 156 -4.65 -5.41 13.78
C ALA A 156 -4.37 -4.00 14.29
N TRP A 157 -5.45 -3.24 14.49
CA TRP A 157 -5.45 -1.89 15.07
C TRP A 157 -5.40 -2.00 16.59
N GLY A 158 -6.14 -2.96 17.16
CA GLY A 158 -6.07 -3.36 18.56
C GLY A 158 -5.33 -4.68 18.77
N GLY A 159 -5.95 -5.56 19.57
CA GLY A 159 -5.46 -6.93 19.75
C GLY A 159 -5.80 -7.85 18.57
N MET A 160 -5.29 -9.09 18.66
CA MET A 160 -5.41 -10.10 17.62
C MET A 160 -6.24 -11.32 18.04
N SER A 161 -7.02 -11.19 19.12
CA SER A 161 -7.80 -12.30 19.70
C SER A 161 -8.67 -13.04 18.68
N VAL A 162 -9.35 -12.33 17.78
CA VAL A 162 -10.18 -12.93 16.71
C VAL A 162 -9.34 -13.75 15.73
N PHE A 163 -8.20 -13.23 15.30
CA PHE A 163 -7.30 -13.92 14.38
C PHE A 163 -6.70 -15.18 15.03
N GLY A 164 -6.25 -15.07 16.27
CA GLY A 164 -5.75 -16.21 17.03
C GLY A 164 -6.82 -17.28 17.24
N GLU A 165 -8.05 -16.87 17.59
CA GLU A 165 -9.17 -17.78 17.82
C GLU A 165 -9.54 -18.55 16.55
N ALA A 166 -9.57 -17.87 15.40
CA ALA A 166 -9.80 -18.49 14.10
C ALA A 166 -8.71 -19.52 13.77
N LEU A 167 -7.42 -19.16 13.91
CA LEU A 167 -6.31 -20.07 13.65
C LEU A 167 -6.32 -21.28 14.58
N PHE A 168 -6.58 -21.06 15.87
CA PHE A 168 -6.70 -22.13 16.86
C PHE A 168 -7.84 -23.10 16.50
N TYR A 169 -9.00 -22.57 16.12
CA TYR A 169 -10.14 -23.37 15.70
C TYR A 169 -9.83 -24.19 14.44
N VAL A 170 -9.28 -23.56 13.41
CA VAL A 170 -8.92 -24.23 12.14
C VAL A 170 -7.88 -25.32 12.39
N GLN A 171 -6.85 -25.05 13.21
CA GLN A 171 -5.82 -26.03 13.55
C GLN A 171 -6.39 -27.28 14.25
N LEU A 172 -7.40 -27.13 15.11
CA LEU A 172 -8.02 -28.25 15.81
C LEU A 172 -8.97 -29.07 14.93
N ASN A 173 -9.61 -28.43 13.94
CA ASN A 173 -10.72 -29.02 13.19
C ASN A 173 -10.38 -29.41 11.75
N ARG A 174 -9.18 -29.09 11.26
CA ARG A 174 -8.75 -29.38 9.88
C ARG A 174 -7.50 -30.22 9.82
N ILE A 175 -7.36 -30.95 8.71
CA ILE A 175 -6.12 -31.70 8.43
C ILE A 175 -4.99 -30.74 7.99
N PRO A 176 -3.71 -31.13 8.10
CA PRO A 176 -2.58 -30.22 7.85
C PRO A 176 -2.58 -29.54 6.49
N HIS A 177 -3.03 -30.21 5.42
CA HIS A 177 -3.07 -29.60 4.09
C HIS A 177 -4.10 -28.47 3.98
N GLU A 178 -5.26 -28.61 4.62
CA GLU A 178 -6.32 -27.60 4.64
C GLU A 178 -5.92 -26.40 5.50
N LEU A 179 -5.27 -26.63 6.65
CA LEU A 179 -4.67 -25.56 7.45
C LEU A 179 -3.61 -24.80 6.65
N ASN A 180 -2.72 -25.50 5.95
CA ASN A 180 -1.69 -24.88 5.12
C ASN A 180 -2.28 -24.05 3.97
N ARG A 181 -3.39 -24.50 3.38
CA ARG A 181 -4.12 -23.75 2.35
C ARG A 181 -4.77 -22.50 2.96
N PHE A 182 -5.33 -22.60 4.16
CA PHE A 182 -5.92 -21.46 4.88
C PHE A 182 -4.88 -20.37 5.19
N ILE A 183 -3.75 -20.73 5.80
CA ILE A 183 -2.74 -19.75 6.25
C ILE A 183 -2.02 -19.03 5.10
N ARG A 184 -1.86 -19.67 3.93
CA ARG A 184 -1.17 -19.07 2.76
C ARG A 184 -1.89 -17.84 2.20
N LYS A 185 -3.20 -17.74 2.44
CA LYS A 185 -4.04 -16.63 2.00
C LYS A 185 -3.98 -15.43 2.95
N LEU A 186 -3.39 -15.58 4.13
CA LEU A 186 -3.38 -14.54 5.16
C LEU A 186 -2.15 -13.65 5.07
N ARG A 187 -2.35 -12.35 5.27
CA ARG A 187 -1.32 -11.33 5.50
C ARG A 187 -1.69 -10.53 6.72
N VAL A 188 -0.73 -10.24 7.59
CA VAL A 188 -0.98 -9.46 8.80
C VAL A 188 -0.21 -8.16 8.76
N TYR A 189 -0.88 -7.06 9.11
CA TYR A 189 -0.26 -5.80 9.50
C TYR A 189 -0.73 -5.45 10.91
N ALA A 190 0.17 -5.47 11.88
CA ALA A 190 -0.12 -5.11 13.27
C ALA A 190 0.44 -3.72 13.63
N ILE A 191 -0.43 -2.85 14.15
CA ILE A 191 -0.10 -1.51 14.69
C ILE A 191 0.50 -1.68 16.08
N SER A 192 1.74 -2.17 16.06
CA SER A 192 2.35 -2.88 17.19
C SER A 192 1.50 -4.07 17.66
N ASP A 193 2.11 -5.06 18.31
CA ASP A 193 1.32 -6.11 18.96
C ASP A 193 0.68 -5.51 20.21
N GLN A 194 -0.65 -5.38 20.26
CA GLN A 194 -1.35 -4.83 21.43
C GLN A 194 -1.97 -5.89 22.35
N ASP A 195 -1.72 -7.17 22.10
CA ASP A 195 -2.01 -8.25 23.03
C ASP A 195 -0.95 -9.35 22.95
N ASN A 196 -1.14 -10.44 23.69
CA ASN A 196 -0.23 -11.59 23.66
C ASN A 196 -0.50 -12.57 22.50
N VAL A 197 -1.49 -12.31 21.63
CA VAL A 197 -1.82 -13.18 20.50
C VAL A 197 -0.88 -12.94 19.33
N GLY A 198 -0.45 -11.69 19.09
CA GLY A 198 0.55 -11.40 18.04
C GLY A 198 1.83 -12.23 18.19
N ALA A 199 2.39 -12.28 19.40
CA ALA A 199 3.52 -13.14 19.72
C ALA A 199 3.19 -14.64 19.58
N TRP A 200 2.00 -15.07 19.99
CA TRP A 200 1.56 -16.47 19.85
C TRP A 200 1.46 -16.88 18.37
N VAL A 201 0.88 -16.05 17.51
CA VAL A 201 0.75 -16.30 16.07
C VAL A 201 2.13 -16.46 15.44
N ARG A 202 3.04 -15.52 15.70
CA ARG A 202 4.41 -15.54 15.15
C ARG A 202 5.22 -16.78 15.56
N LEU A 203 4.89 -17.39 16.71
CA LEU A 203 5.53 -18.63 17.19
C LEU A 203 4.87 -19.91 16.64
N ASN A 204 3.56 -19.90 16.41
CA ASN A 204 2.79 -21.12 16.06
C ASN A 204 2.45 -21.23 14.57
N PHE A 205 2.45 -20.12 13.82
CA PHE A 205 2.17 -20.04 12.39
C PHE A 205 3.21 -19.16 11.69
N PRO A 206 4.51 -19.51 11.79
CA PRO A 206 5.60 -18.65 11.34
C PRO A 206 5.62 -18.46 9.80
N GLU A 207 4.85 -19.23 9.04
CA GLU A 207 4.71 -19.10 7.60
C GLU A 207 3.81 -17.92 7.17
N ILE A 208 2.98 -17.37 8.07
CA ILE A 208 2.12 -16.21 7.77
C ILE A 208 2.99 -14.95 7.67
N PRO A 209 2.99 -14.24 6.53
CA PRO A 209 3.69 -12.96 6.43
C PRO A 209 3.07 -11.93 7.38
N TYR A 210 3.91 -11.35 8.22
CA TYR A 210 3.50 -10.55 9.37
C TYR A 210 4.33 -9.26 9.48
N ILE A 211 3.72 -8.12 9.19
CA ILE A 211 4.30 -6.79 9.39
C ILE A 211 4.06 -6.34 10.81
N VAL A 212 5.12 -5.94 11.51
CA VAL A 212 5.04 -5.39 12.88
C VAL A 212 6.27 -4.59 13.27
N SER A 213 6.03 -3.47 13.97
CA SER A 213 7.08 -2.74 14.68
C SER A 213 7.46 -3.47 15.97
N LEU A 214 8.61 -4.15 15.96
CA LEU A 214 9.15 -4.86 17.13
C LEU A 214 9.96 -3.92 18.02
N HIS A 215 9.43 -3.62 19.19
CA HIS A 215 10.10 -2.79 20.20
C HIS A 215 9.76 -3.28 21.61
N GLY A 216 10.41 -2.71 22.63
CA GLY A 216 10.01 -2.94 24.02
C GLY A 216 8.55 -2.52 24.24
N TRP A 217 7.82 -3.20 25.12
CA TRP A 217 6.40 -2.90 25.36
C TRP A 217 6.17 -1.39 25.58
N ASN A 218 5.19 -0.82 24.86
CA ASN A 218 4.81 0.59 24.93
C ASN A 218 5.93 1.60 24.55
N GLN A 219 6.92 1.20 23.74
CA GLN A 219 7.93 2.10 23.16
C GLN A 219 7.54 2.54 21.75
N TYR A 220 6.37 3.16 21.60
CA TYR A 220 5.82 3.53 20.30
C TYR A 220 6.61 4.62 19.55
N ASN A 221 7.45 5.39 20.25
CA ASN A 221 8.32 6.41 19.67
C ASN A 221 9.41 5.86 18.73
N VAL A 222 9.58 4.53 18.68
CA VAL A 222 10.46 3.86 17.71
C VAL A 222 9.69 2.97 16.74
N ALA A 223 8.37 3.09 16.67
CA ALA A 223 7.52 2.31 15.77
C ALA A 223 7.22 3.08 14.50
N ALA A 224 7.43 2.45 13.33
CA ALA A 224 7.28 3.11 12.04
C ALA A 224 5.91 3.77 11.85
N TRP A 225 4.82 3.11 12.29
CA TRP A 225 3.44 3.58 12.14
C TRP A 225 3.20 4.96 12.77
N SER A 226 3.93 5.30 13.83
CA SER A 226 3.83 6.62 14.46
C SER A 226 4.25 7.76 13.52
N GLY A 227 4.96 7.47 12.42
CA GLY A 227 5.27 8.42 11.36
C GLY A 227 4.03 9.07 10.72
N ILE A 228 2.82 8.53 10.89
CA ILE A 228 1.62 9.21 10.39
C ILE A 228 1.42 10.60 11.02
N SER A 229 1.62 10.74 12.34
CA SER A 229 1.31 11.98 13.07
C SER A 229 2.02 12.16 14.43
N GLY A 230 2.93 11.26 14.80
CA GLY A 230 3.53 11.19 16.13
C GLY A 230 4.81 12.00 16.33
N ASP A 231 5.28 12.74 15.33
CA ASP A 231 6.58 13.43 15.36
C ASP A 231 6.71 14.41 16.54
N GLU A 232 5.74 15.30 16.74
CA GLU A 232 5.74 16.23 17.88
C GLU A 232 5.46 15.52 19.22
N TYR A 233 4.52 14.57 19.25
CA TYR A 233 4.11 13.89 20.49
C TYR A 233 5.19 12.95 21.06
N TYR A 234 5.84 12.16 20.20
CA TYR A 234 6.90 11.23 20.56
C TYR A 234 8.32 11.81 20.39
N ASN A 235 8.44 13.04 19.89
CA ASN A 235 9.69 13.78 19.75
C ASN A 235 10.73 13.07 18.84
N PHE A 236 10.33 12.74 17.62
CA PHE A 236 11.21 12.23 16.56
C PHE A 236 11.10 13.09 15.31
N ASP A 237 12.14 13.07 14.47
CA ASP A 237 12.21 13.75 13.16
C ASP A 237 11.69 15.20 13.14
N ILE A 238 11.88 15.97 14.22
CA ILE A 238 11.34 17.34 14.34
C ILE A 238 11.83 18.23 13.19
N GLY A 239 10.88 18.87 12.50
CA GLY A 239 11.10 19.68 11.30
C GLY A 239 11.33 18.87 10.02
N GLY A 240 11.22 17.55 10.09
CA GLY A 240 11.20 16.62 8.96
C GLY A 240 9.90 16.75 8.18
N PRO A 241 8.79 16.21 8.69
CA PRO A 241 7.48 16.37 8.07
C PRO A 241 6.83 17.73 8.38
N ASP A 242 5.72 18.02 7.68
CA ASP A 242 4.85 19.14 8.03
C ASP A 242 3.88 18.71 9.14
N SER A 243 4.15 19.13 10.37
CA SER A 243 3.33 18.84 11.55
C SER A 243 2.01 19.63 11.56
N SER A 244 1.89 20.71 10.77
CA SER A 244 0.65 21.47 10.66
C SER A 244 -0.48 20.67 9.99
N LEU A 245 -0.15 19.63 9.21
CA LEU A 245 -1.12 18.78 8.52
C LEU A 245 -1.77 17.71 9.41
N VAL A 246 -1.34 17.61 10.67
CA VAL A 246 -1.78 16.56 11.60
C VAL A 246 -2.24 17.11 12.95
N ASN A 247 -2.32 18.43 13.08
CA ASN A 247 -2.79 19.07 14.30
C ASN A 247 -4.33 19.26 14.30
N GLN A 248 -4.87 19.60 15.46
CA GLN A 248 -6.32 19.77 15.62
C GLN A 248 -6.88 20.90 14.74
N GLU A 249 -6.14 21.98 14.51
CA GLU A 249 -6.61 23.09 13.65
C GLU A 249 -6.84 22.61 12.21
N TYR A 250 -5.91 21.82 11.67
CA TYR A 250 -6.05 21.23 10.35
C TYR A 250 -7.21 20.24 10.29
N ILE A 251 -7.31 19.33 11.26
CA ILE A 251 -8.39 18.35 11.33
C ILE A 251 -9.77 19.02 11.39
N SER A 252 -9.93 20.05 12.23
CA SER A 252 -11.19 20.79 12.31
C SER A 252 -11.55 21.50 11.02
N LYS A 253 -10.55 22.00 10.29
CA LYS A 253 -10.76 22.71 9.03
C LYS A 253 -10.97 21.79 7.82
N HIS A 254 -10.43 20.58 7.84
CA HIS A 254 -10.35 19.73 6.66
C HIS A 254 -11.08 18.39 6.80
N PHE A 255 -11.17 17.81 7.99
CA PHE A 255 -11.74 16.47 8.20
C PHE A 255 -13.07 16.49 8.98
N GLN A 256 -13.22 17.38 9.96
CA GLN A 256 -14.44 17.49 10.77
C GLN A 256 -15.56 18.28 10.07
N LEU A 257 -15.79 17.98 8.78
CA LEU A 257 -16.74 18.69 7.94
C LEU A 257 -17.87 17.77 7.46
N GLY A 258 -19.09 18.33 7.39
CA GLY A 258 -20.25 17.60 6.89
C GLY A 258 -20.75 16.50 7.84
N PRO A 259 -21.74 15.70 7.39
CA PRO A 259 -22.38 14.70 8.24
C PRO A 259 -21.39 13.66 8.77
N LEU A 260 -20.61 13.01 7.89
CA LEU A 260 -19.61 12.02 8.30
C LEU A 260 -18.46 12.66 9.11
N GLY A 261 -17.96 13.82 8.70
CA GLY A 261 -16.88 14.51 9.40
C GLY A 261 -17.23 14.93 10.82
N SER A 262 -18.51 15.21 11.13
CA SER A 262 -18.92 15.50 12.52
C SER A 262 -18.74 14.32 13.49
N HIS A 263 -18.55 13.11 12.97
CA HIS A 263 -18.19 11.93 13.76
C HIS A 263 -16.69 11.72 13.89
N TYR A 264 -15.86 12.52 13.21
CA TYR A 264 -14.41 12.48 13.35
C TYR A 264 -14.02 13.17 14.67
N PRO A 265 -13.54 12.43 15.69
CA PRO A 265 -13.33 13.00 17.01
C PRO A 265 -12.10 13.92 17.08
N ASP A 266 -11.94 14.61 18.21
CA ASP A 266 -10.73 15.39 18.50
C ASP A 266 -9.56 14.48 18.88
N ILE A 267 -8.34 14.97 18.64
CA ILE A 267 -7.11 14.24 18.97
C ILE A 267 -6.95 14.14 20.49
N ALA A 268 -6.71 12.93 21.00
CA ALA A 268 -6.29 12.70 22.39
C ALA A 268 -4.77 12.57 22.54
N PHE A 269 -4.12 11.83 21.63
CA PHE A 269 -2.67 11.61 21.61
C PHE A 269 -2.11 11.99 20.24
N ILE A 270 -2.18 11.07 19.28
CA ILE A 270 -1.86 11.31 17.88
C ILE A 270 -3.11 11.05 17.03
N MET A 271 -3.14 11.53 15.78
CA MET A 271 -4.24 11.20 14.87
C MET A 271 -3.98 9.87 14.15
N GLU A 272 -5.02 9.04 14.05
CA GLU A 272 -5.08 7.88 13.15
C GLU A 272 -3.87 6.92 13.25
N GLY A 273 -3.49 6.48 14.46
CA GLY A 273 -2.35 5.58 14.65
C GLY A 273 -2.41 4.32 13.78
N ASP A 274 -3.62 3.87 13.44
CA ASP A 274 -3.87 2.63 12.71
C ASP A 274 -3.91 2.74 11.18
N SER A 275 -4.18 3.94 10.66
CA SER A 275 -4.32 4.21 9.23
C SER A 275 -3.11 3.81 8.37
N PRO A 276 -1.86 3.70 8.87
CA PRO A 276 -0.77 3.08 8.09
C PRO A 276 -1.10 1.69 7.54
N SER A 277 -1.83 0.85 8.29
CA SER A 277 -2.21 -0.49 7.83
C SER A 277 -3.19 -0.46 6.65
N LEU A 278 -4.12 0.50 6.64
CA LEU A 278 -5.01 0.80 5.50
C LEU A 278 -4.21 1.29 4.30
N MET A 279 -3.38 2.31 4.53
CA MET A 279 -2.59 2.96 3.51
C MET A 279 -1.56 2.02 2.89
N HIS A 280 -1.13 0.98 3.59
CA HIS A 280 -0.24 -0.04 3.06
C HIS A 280 -0.81 -0.78 1.84
N THR A 281 -2.13 -1.02 1.83
CA THR A 281 -2.82 -1.81 0.81
C THR A 281 -3.57 -0.95 -0.21
N MET A 282 -3.55 0.37 -0.09
CA MET A 282 -4.25 1.26 -1.03
C MET A 282 -3.67 1.17 -2.46
N MET A 283 -4.53 1.19 -3.49
CA MET A 283 -4.14 1.11 -4.91
C MET A 283 -3.76 2.48 -5.50
N ASN A 284 -2.75 3.13 -4.91
CA ASN A 284 -2.27 4.46 -5.33
C ASN A 284 -1.12 4.41 -6.35
N GLY A 285 -0.56 3.23 -6.62
CA GLY A 285 0.51 2.99 -7.58
C GLY A 285 1.95 3.05 -7.05
N VAL A 286 2.14 3.30 -5.74
CA VAL A 286 3.47 3.23 -5.08
C VAL A 286 3.56 2.11 -4.06
N ASN A 287 2.44 1.76 -3.43
CA ASN A 287 2.40 0.80 -2.33
C ASN A 287 2.78 -0.62 -2.76
N GLY A 288 3.48 -1.34 -1.89
CA GLY A 288 3.75 -2.77 -2.06
C GLY A 288 2.68 -3.69 -1.46
N GLY A 289 1.84 -3.19 -0.55
CA GLY A 289 0.90 -4.02 0.20
C GLY A 289 -0.17 -4.76 -0.60
N PRO A 290 -0.76 -4.22 -1.69
CA PRO A 290 -1.76 -4.97 -2.46
C PRO A 290 -1.21 -6.26 -3.10
N VAL A 291 0.11 -6.30 -3.35
CA VAL A 291 0.83 -7.41 -3.99
C VAL A 291 1.83 -8.08 -3.04
N ASP A 292 1.71 -7.82 -1.73
CA ASP A 292 2.54 -8.42 -0.67
C ASP A 292 4.05 -8.19 -0.83
N HIS A 293 4.43 -6.94 -1.07
CA HIS A 293 5.82 -6.47 -1.08
C HIS A 293 6.10 -5.43 0.02
N PRO A 294 6.15 -5.82 1.30
CA PRO A 294 6.39 -4.88 2.40
C PRO A 294 7.70 -4.09 2.26
N GLU A 295 8.68 -4.67 1.58
CA GLU A 295 10.01 -4.10 1.35
C GLU A 295 10.02 -2.97 0.32
N TRP A 296 8.94 -2.79 -0.46
CA TRP A 296 8.86 -1.74 -1.49
C TRP A 296 8.58 -0.36 -0.91
N GLY A 297 7.97 -0.29 0.27
CA GLY A 297 7.53 0.97 0.86
C GLY A 297 6.31 1.57 0.17
N GLY A 298 5.73 2.58 0.82
CA GLY A 298 4.53 3.27 0.37
C GLY A 298 3.94 4.08 1.50
N TRP A 299 2.68 4.50 1.36
CA TRP A 299 1.98 5.33 2.34
C TRP A 299 1.83 4.65 3.71
N GLY A 300 1.78 3.32 3.74
CA GLY A 300 1.80 2.53 4.97
C GLY A 300 3.19 2.18 5.49
N GLY A 301 4.27 2.78 4.98
CA GLY A 301 5.63 2.51 5.45
C GLY A 301 6.33 1.37 4.72
N ARG A 302 7.57 1.09 5.14
CA ARG A 302 8.45 0.08 4.52
C ARG A 302 9.00 -0.87 5.58
N TYR A 303 8.95 -2.16 5.28
CA TYR A 303 9.31 -3.23 6.21
C TYR A 303 10.16 -4.27 5.51
N ILE A 304 11.25 -4.70 6.15
CA ILE A 304 12.15 -5.72 5.62
C ILE A 304 12.02 -7.01 6.42
N LEU A 305 12.23 -8.14 5.74
CA LEU A 305 12.20 -9.45 6.37
C LEU A 305 13.26 -9.53 7.49
N HIS A 306 12.80 -9.80 8.71
CA HIS A 306 13.63 -9.90 9.90
C HIS A 306 14.51 -11.15 9.88
N ASP A 307 13.95 -12.29 9.47
CA ASP A 307 14.65 -13.57 9.36
C ASP A 307 14.90 -13.95 7.89
N LEU A 308 16.13 -13.71 7.43
CA LEU A 308 16.55 -14.03 6.05
C LEU A 308 16.55 -15.54 5.73
N THR A 309 16.40 -16.43 6.73
CA THR A 309 16.22 -17.86 6.47
C THR A 309 14.80 -18.18 5.98
N ARG A 310 13.84 -17.27 6.20
CA ARG A 310 12.40 -17.45 5.90
C ARG A 310 11.76 -18.59 6.69
N GLN A 311 12.36 -18.98 7.82
CA GLN A 311 11.70 -19.89 8.75
C GLN A 311 10.61 -19.16 9.51
N ILE A 312 10.79 -17.85 9.74
CA ILE A 312 9.80 -16.96 10.34
C ILE A 312 9.56 -15.77 9.40
N MET A 313 8.34 -15.62 8.90
CA MET A 313 7.96 -14.61 7.92
C MET A 313 7.57 -13.27 8.57
N ILE A 314 8.40 -12.77 9.49
CA ILE A 314 8.21 -11.46 10.13
C ILE A 314 8.91 -10.36 9.33
N TYR A 315 8.19 -9.28 9.06
CA TYR A 315 8.70 -8.05 8.47
C TYR A 315 8.72 -6.96 9.53
N SER A 316 9.90 -6.40 9.79
CA SER A 316 10.13 -5.35 10.78
C SER A 316 10.50 -4.03 10.11
N ASP A 317 10.36 -2.94 10.85
CA ASP A 317 10.65 -1.57 10.41
C ASP A 317 11.95 -1.46 9.61
N ALA A 318 11.85 -0.86 8.42
CA ALA A 318 13.00 -0.42 7.63
C ALA A 318 13.18 1.11 7.79
N VAL A 319 14.31 1.65 7.33
CA VAL A 319 14.61 3.09 7.44
C VAL A 319 14.79 3.74 6.07
N ASP A 320 14.14 4.87 5.84
CA ASP A 320 14.32 5.68 4.63
C ASP A 320 15.22 6.88 4.88
N ILE A 321 15.87 7.39 3.82
CA ILE A 321 16.64 8.63 3.89
C ILE A 321 15.86 9.73 3.15
N VAL A 322 15.32 10.68 3.90
CA VAL A 322 14.42 11.72 3.37
C VAL A 322 14.91 13.09 3.78
N VAL A 323 14.89 14.04 2.85
CA VAL A 323 15.15 15.46 3.14
C VAL A 323 13.86 16.04 3.73
N GLY A 324 13.93 16.55 4.95
CA GLY A 324 12.82 17.20 5.62
C GLY A 324 12.56 18.64 5.15
N ASN A 325 11.45 19.22 5.62
CA ASN A 325 11.06 20.60 5.35
C ASN A 325 12.08 21.62 5.87
N ASN A 326 12.80 21.28 6.93
CA ASN A 326 13.91 22.08 7.45
C ASN A 326 15.21 21.94 6.62
N GLY A 327 15.21 21.15 5.54
CA GLY A 327 16.36 20.91 4.66
C GLY A 327 17.37 19.90 5.19
N HIS A 328 17.15 19.30 6.36
CA HIS A 328 18.02 18.27 6.92
C HIS A 328 17.66 16.87 6.40
N ASN A 329 18.67 15.99 6.31
CA ASN A 329 18.43 14.57 6.04
C ASN A 329 18.02 13.84 7.32
N PHE A 330 16.93 13.08 7.22
CA PHE A 330 16.46 12.15 8.24
C PHE A 330 16.70 10.73 7.77
N THR A 331 17.24 9.88 8.63
CA THR A 331 17.36 8.43 8.39
C THR A 331 16.58 7.73 9.48
N SER A 332 15.32 7.39 9.21
CA SER A 332 14.41 6.86 10.22
C SER A 332 13.37 5.93 9.60
N ASN A 333 12.75 5.12 10.45
CA ASN A 333 11.62 4.29 10.09
C ASN A 333 10.33 5.11 9.94
N HIS A 334 10.16 6.18 10.72
CA HIS A 334 9.04 7.11 10.58
C HIS A 334 9.03 7.79 9.20
N ALA A 335 10.21 8.09 8.65
CA ALA A 335 10.36 8.68 7.32
C ALA A 335 9.82 7.81 6.19
N THR A 336 9.67 6.50 6.42
CA THR A 336 9.03 5.61 5.45
C THR A 336 7.54 5.93 5.27
N ILE A 337 6.91 6.63 6.22
CA ILE A 337 5.51 7.06 6.20
C ILE A 337 5.39 8.56 5.97
N TRP A 338 6.03 9.40 6.81
CA TRP A 338 5.76 10.84 6.79
C TRP A 338 6.21 11.54 5.52
N ARG A 339 7.12 10.92 4.74
CA ARG A 339 7.49 11.40 3.40
C ARG A 339 6.30 11.53 2.45
N TRP A 340 5.21 10.82 2.72
CA TRP A 340 3.97 10.82 1.93
C TRP A 340 2.87 11.70 2.55
N ARG A 341 3.14 12.41 3.65
CA ARG A 341 2.11 13.08 4.47
C ARG A 341 1.24 14.04 3.70
N GLN A 342 1.85 14.93 2.92
CA GLN A 342 1.09 15.85 2.08
C GLN A 342 0.11 15.10 1.16
N ALA A 343 0.54 13.99 0.57
CA ALA A 343 -0.26 13.24 -0.40
C ALA A 343 -1.49 12.61 0.23
N TYR A 344 -1.34 11.89 1.35
CA TYR A 344 -2.47 11.23 1.99
C TYR A 344 -3.39 12.18 2.75
N GLN A 345 -2.91 13.36 3.18
CA GLN A 345 -3.79 14.39 3.78
C GLN A 345 -4.56 15.18 2.72
N ASP A 346 -3.93 15.50 1.58
CA ASP A 346 -4.64 16.14 0.46
C ASP A 346 -5.75 15.22 -0.07
N GLU A 347 -5.48 13.91 -0.22
CA GLU A 347 -6.49 12.96 -0.68
C GLU A 347 -7.61 12.76 0.35
N MET A 348 -7.30 12.65 1.63
CA MET A 348 -8.33 12.60 2.68
C MET A 348 -9.21 13.85 2.66
N SER A 349 -8.61 15.03 2.56
CA SER A 349 -9.33 16.30 2.51
C SER A 349 -10.24 16.39 1.27
N ALA A 350 -9.76 15.95 0.11
CA ALA A 350 -10.57 15.86 -1.10
C ALA A 350 -11.76 14.88 -0.96
N ARG A 351 -11.55 13.72 -0.33
CA ARG A 351 -12.60 12.72 -0.11
C ARG A 351 -13.61 13.14 0.96
N VAL A 352 -13.20 13.92 1.96
CA VAL A 352 -14.14 14.59 2.87
C VAL A 352 -15.04 15.54 2.07
N GLN A 353 -14.49 16.29 1.10
CA GLN A 353 -15.32 17.12 0.21
C GLN A 353 -16.29 16.28 -0.64
N TRP A 354 -15.87 15.12 -1.15
CA TRP A 354 -16.78 14.21 -1.88
C TRP A 354 -17.99 13.76 -1.02
N SER A 355 -17.82 13.65 0.29
CA SER A 355 -18.94 13.31 1.19
C SER A 355 -19.99 14.43 1.32
N ILE A 356 -19.61 15.66 0.98
CA ILE A 356 -20.43 16.88 1.12
C ILE A 356 -21.00 17.32 -0.23
N GLN A 357 -20.22 17.18 -1.30
CA GLN A 357 -20.52 17.70 -2.61
C GLN A 357 -21.37 16.71 -3.42
N GLY A 358 -22.59 17.10 -3.75
CA GLY A 358 -23.49 16.29 -4.59
C GLY A 358 -23.22 16.38 -6.09
N ASN A 359 -22.09 16.95 -6.52
CA ASN A 359 -21.76 17.15 -7.93
C ASN A 359 -20.28 16.88 -8.23
N TYR A 360 -20.03 16.07 -9.26
CA TYR A 360 -18.68 15.68 -9.68
C TYR A 360 -17.75 16.90 -9.86
N SER A 361 -18.20 17.93 -10.57
CA SER A 361 -17.37 19.10 -10.93
C SER A 361 -16.87 19.94 -9.74
N ALA A 362 -17.41 19.76 -8.53
CA ALA A 362 -16.92 20.48 -7.35
C ALA A 362 -15.75 19.76 -6.65
N GLY A 363 -15.57 18.46 -6.91
CA GLY A 363 -14.56 17.62 -6.27
C GLY A 363 -13.24 17.62 -7.00
N SER A 364 -12.18 17.14 -6.35
CA SER A 364 -10.92 16.78 -6.99
C SER A 364 -10.85 15.28 -7.17
N HIS A 365 -10.37 14.81 -8.33
CA HIS A 365 -10.25 13.38 -8.64
C HIS A 365 -8.82 12.97 -8.93
N PRO A 366 -8.47 11.69 -8.70
CA PRO A 366 -7.12 11.20 -8.97
C PRO A 366 -6.79 11.28 -10.47
N PRO A 367 -5.60 11.77 -10.84
CA PRO A 367 -5.13 11.69 -12.22
C PRO A 367 -4.88 10.23 -12.62
N VAL A 368 -4.97 9.93 -13.91
CA VAL A 368 -4.73 8.60 -14.47
C VAL A 368 -3.31 8.52 -15.00
N VAL A 369 -2.44 7.88 -14.24
CA VAL A 369 -1.01 7.76 -14.59
C VAL A 369 -0.81 6.64 -15.60
N SER A 370 -0.15 6.97 -16.71
CA SER A 370 0.25 6.01 -17.75
C SER A 370 1.72 6.18 -18.02
N VAL A 371 2.49 5.10 -18.04
CA VAL A 371 3.90 5.12 -18.46
C VAL A 371 4.15 4.04 -19.51
N ASN A 372 4.63 4.42 -20.69
CA ASN A 372 4.84 3.53 -21.83
C ASN A 372 3.58 2.69 -22.19
N GLY A 373 2.40 3.27 -21.99
CA GLY A 373 1.10 2.60 -22.20
C GLY A 373 0.66 1.68 -21.06
N SER A 374 1.46 1.51 -20.00
CA SER A 374 1.04 0.80 -18.79
C SER A 374 0.14 1.69 -17.94
N CYS A 375 -1.15 1.36 -17.93
CA CYS A 375 -2.19 1.96 -17.11
C CYS A 375 -2.27 1.28 -15.72
N GLY A 376 -3.16 1.77 -14.86
CA GLY A 376 -3.48 1.14 -13.57
C GLY A 376 -2.40 1.36 -12.49
N SER A 377 -2.72 0.92 -11.28
CA SER A 377 -1.84 1.03 -10.10
C SER A 377 -0.75 -0.03 -10.04
N ASP A 378 -0.82 -1.07 -10.89
CA ASP A 378 0.20 -2.12 -10.90
C ASP A 378 1.59 -1.57 -11.28
N PRO A 379 2.68 -2.11 -10.71
CA PRO A 379 4.02 -1.72 -11.09
C PRO A 379 4.31 -2.08 -12.56
N LEU A 380 5.04 -1.21 -13.26
CA LEU A 380 5.59 -1.51 -14.58
C LEU A 380 6.95 -2.21 -14.42
N PHE A 381 6.99 -3.51 -14.69
CA PHE A 381 8.25 -4.24 -14.79
C PHE A 381 8.93 -3.97 -16.13
N VAL A 382 10.20 -3.54 -16.08
CA VAL A 382 11.04 -3.34 -17.25
C VAL A 382 12.14 -4.41 -17.20
N ASP A 383 11.84 -5.54 -17.81
CA ASP A 383 12.71 -6.70 -17.83
C ASP A 383 13.83 -6.59 -18.86
N SER A 384 14.89 -7.36 -18.64
CA SER A 384 16.01 -7.51 -19.59
C SER A 384 16.70 -6.19 -19.92
N VAL A 385 16.87 -5.31 -18.94
CA VAL A 385 17.67 -4.10 -19.09
C VAL A 385 19.12 -4.35 -18.71
N TYR A 386 20.05 -3.66 -19.37
CA TYR A 386 21.48 -3.92 -19.24
C TYR A 386 22.26 -2.72 -18.70
N PRO A 387 23.41 -2.95 -18.04
CA PRO A 387 24.31 -1.86 -17.64
C PRO A 387 24.61 -0.89 -18.79
N LYS A 388 24.66 0.41 -18.48
CA LYS A 388 24.83 1.53 -19.43
C LYS A 388 23.71 1.71 -20.46
N GLN A 389 22.66 0.90 -20.46
CA GLN A 389 21.51 1.11 -21.34
C GLN A 389 20.83 2.44 -21.00
N VAL A 390 20.47 3.20 -22.04
CA VAL A 390 19.63 4.40 -21.89
C VAL A 390 18.18 3.99 -21.96
N LEU A 391 17.42 4.31 -20.92
CA LEU A 391 15.99 4.06 -20.82
C LEU A 391 15.22 5.36 -21.01
N THR A 392 14.05 5.27 -21.65
CA THR A 392 13.11 6.37 -21.81
C THR A 392 11.75 5.93 -21.28
N PHE A 393 11.18 6.75 -20.42
CA PHE A 393 9.86 6.56 -19.85
C PHE A 393 8.97 7.69 -20.34
N ASP A 394 7.87 7.33 -20.98
CA ASP A 394 6.92 8.25 -21.61
C ASP A 394 5.59 8.22 -20.86
N ALA A 395 5.32 9.31 -20.14
CA ALA A 395 4.09 9.53 -19.40
C ALA A 395 3.07 10.43 -20.14
N SER A 396 3.25 10.69 -21.43
CA SER A 396 2.36 11.55 -22.22
C SER A 396 0.93 11.04 -22.34
N GLY A 397 0.69 9.75 -22.09
CA GLY A 397 -0.65 9.16 -21.99
C GLY A 397 -1.38 9.44 -20.68
N THR A 398 -0.73 10.11 -19.71
CA THR A 398 -1.33 10.49 -18.43
C THR A 398 -2.35 11.62 -18.65
N TYR A 399 -3.50 11.52 -18.00
CA TYR A 399 -4.54 12.55 -18.09
C TYR A 399 -5.20 12.83 -16.75
N ASP A 400 -5.84 13.99 -16.66
CA ASP A 400 -6.63 14.38 -15.50
C ASP A 400 -8.12 14.29 -15.85
N PRO A 401 -8.94 13.53 -15.11
CA PRO A 401 -10.38 13.50 -15.34
C PRO A 401 -11.05 14.88 -15.10
N ASP A 402 -10.41 15.78 -14.38
CA ASP A 402 -10.88 17.14 -14.10
C ASP A 402 -10.38 18.17 -15.12
N ALA A 403 -9.57 17.80 -16.13
CA ALA A 403 -8.88 18.74 -17.03
C ALA A 403 -9.78 19.79 -17.72
N ASN A 404 -11.04 19.45 -17.97
CA ASN A 404 -12.00 20.35 -18.64
C ASN A 404 -12.73 21.30 -17.68
N GLN A 405 -12.47 21.22 -16.38
CA GLN A 405 -13.12 22.05 -15.38
C GLN A 405 -12.37 23.38 -15.21
N THR A 406 -13.10 24.46 -14.95
CA THR A 406 -12.54 25.80 -14.79
C THR A 406 -11.73 25.92 -13.50
N GLY A 407 -10.61 26.67 -13.53
CA GLY A 407 -9.79 26.92 -12.34
C GLY A 407 -8.87 25.78 -11.93
N ARG A 408 -8.68 24.79 -12.81
CA ARG A 408 -7.83 23.62 -12.59
C ARG A 408 -6.37 23.92 -12.98
N ASN A 409 -5.43 23.44 -12.17
CA ASN A 409 -3.99 23.56 -12.44
C ASN A 409 -3.55 22.55 -13.51
N PRO A 410 -2.45 22.77 -14.24
CA PRO A 410 -1.88 21.69 -15.05
C PRO A 410 -1.35 20.55 -14.17
N LEU A 411 -1.38 19.32 -14.70
CA LEU A 411 -0.71 18.19 -14.06
C LEU A 411 0.78 18.50 -13.84
N SER A 412 1.30 18.10 -12.68
CA SER A 412 2.73 18.17 -12.35
C SER A 412 3.31 16.76 -12.28
N TYR A 413 4.51 16.59 -12.84
CA TYR A 413 5.21 15.30 -12.94
C TYR A 413 6.50 15.34 -12.15
N HIS A 414 6.67 14.40 -11.22
CA HIS A 414 7.89 14.27 -10.43
C HIS A 414 8.45 12.85 -10.54
N TRP A 415 9.64 12.74 -11.14
CA TRP A 415 10.37 11.48 -11.27
C TRP A 415 11.49 11.40 -10.25
N PHE A 416 11.54 10.30 -9.51
CA PHE A 416 12.63 10.05 -8.57
C PHE A 416 13.01 8.57 -8.49
N HIS A 417 14.26 8.32 -8.07
CA HIS A 417 14.74 6.99 -7.77
C HIS A 417 14.46 6.68 -6.30
N TYR A 418 13.53 5.76 -6.04
CA TYR A 418 13.30 5.24 -4.71
C TYR A 418 14.32 4.15 -4.42
N ARG A 419 15.47 4.53 -3.86
CA ARG A 419 16.64 3.65 -3.78
C ARG A 419 16.49 2.61 -2.69
N GLU A 420 15.81 2.94 -1.61
CA GLU A 420 15.76 2.17 -0.37
C GLU A 420 15.20 0.74 -0.55
N PRO A 421 14.16 0.51 -1.38
CA PRO A 421 13.73 -0.83 -1.77
C PRO A 421 14.77 -1.68 -2.49
N SER A 422 15.79 -1.03 -3.07
CA SER A 422 16.89 -1.70 -3.77
C SER A 422 18.01 -2.11 -2.80
N ALA A 423 18.11 -1.46 -1.64
CA ALA A 423 19.21 -1.67 -0.71
C ALA A 423 18.96 -2.89 0.19
N THR A 424 20.05 -3.59 0.56
CA THR A 424 20.04 -4.70 1.51
C THR A 424 20.56 -4.30 2.89
N GLN A 425 21.04 -3.07 3.03
CA GLN A 425 21.49 -2.46 4.28
C GLN A 425 21.16 -0.96 4.34
N THR A 426 21.27 -0.37 5.54
CA THR A 426 21.04 1.06 5.77
C THR A 426 22.01 1.97 5.02
N ASN A 427 23.25 1.53 4.77
CA ASN A 427 24.22 2.34 4.00
C ASN A 427 23.97 2.25 2.49
N ILE A 428 22.89 2.88 2.06
CA ILE A 428 22.40 2.84 0.69
C ILE A 428 23.40 3.40 -0.33
N ASN A 429 24.23 4.36 0.06
CA ASN A 429 25.23 4.98 -0.81
C ASN A 429 26.38 4.04 -1.16
N ALA A 430 26.62 3.00 -0.34
CA ALA A 430 27.60 1.98 -0.64
C ALA A 430 27.11 0.94 -1.66
N GLU A 431 25.80 0.78 -1.82
CA GLU A 431 25.21 -0.34 -2.57
C GLU A 431 24.44 0.12 -3.81
N VAL A 432 23.57 1.12 -3.67
CA VAL A 432 22.62 1.51 -4.72
C VAL A 432 23.08 2.81 -5.37
N PRO A 433 23.67 2.81 -6.58
CA PRO A 433 24.02 4.06 -7.26
C PRO A 433 22.77 4.91 -7.60
N TRP A 434 22.95 6.23 -7.70
CA TRP A 434 21.89 7.13 -8.17
C TRP A 434 21.56 6.87 -9.64
N LEU A 435 20.26 7.01 -9.95
CA LEU A 435 19.78 7.16 -11.31
C LEU A 435 19.47 8.64 -11.49
N ASN A 436 20.14 9.28 -12.45
CA ASN A 436 19.89 10.67 -12.78
C ASN A 436 18.88 10.73 -13.92
N PHE A 437 17.90 11.62 -13.82
CA PHE A 437 16.87 11.79 -14.83
C PHE A 437 17.08 13.09 -15.60
N THR A 438 17.06 13.00 -16.92
CA THR A 438 16.88 14.15 -17.80
C THR A 438 15.41 14.21 -18.18
N LEU A 439 14.75 15.30 -17.81
CA LEU A 439 13.32 15.51 -18.06
C LEU A 439 13.13 16.35 -19.33
N SER A 440 12.12 16.02 -20.14
CA SER A 440 11.67 16.84 -21.27
C SER A 440 10.14 16.87 -21.32
N ASN A 441 9.58 17.72 -22.21
CA ASN A 441 8.14 17.88 -22.38
C ASN A 441 7.39 18.14 -21.06
N ASN A 442 7.86 19.14 -20.30
CA ASN A 442 7.32 19.49 -18.98
C ASN A 442 7.27 18.32 -17.98
N GLY A 443 8.23 17.40 -18.06
CA GLY A 443 8.35 16.27 -17.13
C GLY A 443 7.60 15.01 -17.56
N THR A 444 6.83 15.05 -18.66
CA THR A 444 6.14 13.86 -19.19
C THR A 444 7.10 12.81 -19.75
N ILE A 445 8.32 13.20 -20.15
CA ILE A 445 9.34 12.25 -20.59
C ILE A 445 10.52 12.30 -19.62
N ALA A 446 10.90 11.14 -19.10
CA ALA A 446 12.11 10.96 -18.30
C ALA A 446 13.08 10.01 -19.00
N ARG A 447 14.35 10.42 -19.10
CA ARG A 447 15.44 9.58 -19.60
C ARG A 447 16.48 9.36 -18.52
N THR A 448 16.93 8.12 -18.38
CA THR A 448 18.02 7.77 -17.46
C THR A 448 18.96 6.76 -18.10
N THR A 449 20.20 6.71 -17.61
CA THR A 449 21.20 5.74 -18.05
C THR A 449 21.51 4.81 -16.90
N LEU A 450 21.38 3.51 -17.12
CA LEU A 450 21.69 2.52 -16.10
C LEU A 450 23.19 2.56 -15.72
N PRO A 451 23.55 2.26 -14.46
CA PRO A 451 24.93 2.24 -14.00
C PRO A 451 25.78 1.22 -14.77
N THR A 452 27.10 1.28 -14.57
CA THR A 452 28.01 0.28 -15.13
C THR A 452 27.82 -1.07 -14.47
N ALA A 453 28.29 -2.16 -15.09
CA ALA A 453 28.11 -3.51 -14.55
C ALA A 453 28.76 -3.66 -13.16
N GLU A 454 29.89 -2.99 -12.94
CA GLU A 454 30.60 -2.98 -11.65
C GLU A 454 29.80 -2.32 -10.53
N LYS A 455 28.84 -1.45 -10.86
CA LYS A 455 27.96 -0.79 -9.87
C LYS A 455 26.58 -1.43 -9.80
N ALA A 456 26.03 -1.83 -10.95
CA ALA A 456 24.70 -2.41 -11.04
C ALA A 456 24.66 -3.88 -10.63
N CYS A 457 25.78 -4.59 -10.68
CA CYS A 457 25.89 -5.99 -10.31
C CYS A 457 26.94 -6.22 -9.21
N ALA A 458 27.30 -5.14 -8.48
CA ALA A 458 28.09 -5.27 -7.27
C ALA A 458 27.28 -6.10 -6.28
N ALA A 459 27.79 -7.26 -5.90
CA ALA A 459 27.13 -8.03 -4.87
C ALA A 459 27.27 -7.33 -3.50
N PRO A 460 26.23 -7.34 -2.66
CA PRO A 460 26.37 -6.89 -1.29
C PRO A 460 27.32 -7.85 -0.56
N ASN A 461 28.53 -7.38 -0.24
CA ASN A 461 29.58 -8.18 0.42
C ASN A 461 29.11 -8.89 1.71
N ALA A 462 28.04 -8.42 2.36
CA ALA A 462 27.49 -8.97 3.60
C ALA A 462 26.49 -10.14 3.41
N LEU A 463 25.76 -10.20 2.29
CA LEU A 463 24.75 -11.24 2.02
C LEU A 463 25.35 -12.55 1.46
N GLN A 464 26.61 -12.52 1.06
CA GLN A 464 27.29 -13.62 0.40
C GLN A 464 27.83 -14.70 1.37
N ALA A 465 27.77 -14.48 2.68
CA ALA A 465 28.27 -15.44 3.67
C ALA A 465 27.42 -16.71 3.81
N ALA A 466 26.13 -16.68 3.44
CA ALA A 466 25.18 -17.74 3.78
C ALA A 466 24.68 -18.63 2.62
N ARG A 467 24.80 -18.22 1.35
CA ARG A 467 24.12 -18.92 0.23
C ARG A 467 24.96 -19.22 -1.02
N GLY A 468 26.28 -18.99 -0.98
CA GLY A 468 27.15 -19.15 -2.16
C GLY A 468 27.02 -18.00 -3.17
N VAL A 469 28.04 -17.82 -4.01
CA VAL A 469 28.15 -16.68 -4.93
C VAL A 469 27.27 -16.91 -6.16
N GLN A 470 26.17 -16.18 -6.28
CA GLN A 470 25.47 -15.98 -7.54
C GLN A 470 25.60 -14.50 -7.92
N GLU A 471 26.18 -14.20 -9.09
CA GLU A 471 26.14 -12.85 -9.66
C GLU A 471 24.67 -12.50 -9.91
N THR A 472 24.14 -11.60 -9.09
CA THR A 472 22.81 -11.01 -9.27
C THR A 472 23.00 -9.51 -9.43
N CYS A 473 22.25 -8.91 -10.34
CA CYS A 473 22.26 -7.46 -10.50
C CYS A 473 21.12 -6.84 -9.70
N GLN A 474 21.32 -5.59 -9.34
CA GLN A 474 20.41 -4.76 -8.61
C GLN A 474 19.09 -4.61 -9.37
N GLN A 475 17.99 -4.69 -8.65
CA GLN A 475 16.71 -4.16 -9.09
C GLN A 475 16.63 -2.69 -8.68
N TYR A 476 16.28 -1.79 -9.59
CA TYR A 476 16.06 -0.37 -9.28
C TYR A 476 14.59 0.00 -9.31
N HIS A 477 14.16 0.84 -8.38
CA HIS A 477 12.77 1.31 -8.29
C HIS A 477 12.68 2.79 -8.67
N VAL A 478 12.02 3.08 -9.78
CA VAL A 478 11.77 4.45 -10.24
C VAL A 478 10.31 4.77 -10.01
N ILE A 479 10.02 5.92 -9.42
CA ILE A 479 8.64 6.36 -9.15
C ILE A 479 8.36 7.59 -10.00
N LEU A 480 7.23 7.55 -10.69
CA LEU A 480 6.54 8.74 -11.18
C LEU A 480 5.45 9.11 -10.17
N GLU A 481 5.50 10.30 -9.61
CA GLU A 481 4.37 10.95 -8.94
C GLU A 481 3.73 11.96 -9.90
N VAL A 482 2.40 11.90 -10.01
CA VAL A 482 1.61 12.88 -10.74
C VAL A 482 0.64 13.56 -9.80
N THR A 483 0.75 14.88 -9.69
CA THR A 483 -0.17 15.71 -8.91
C THR A 483 -1.30 16.18 -9.80
N GLY A 484 -2.54 15.85 -9.39
CA GLY A 484 -3.78 16.26 -10.05
C GLY A 484 -4.02 17.77 -9.98
N SER A 485 -4.91 18.23 -10.85
CA SER A 485 -5.22 19.64 -11.08
C SER A 485 -6.13 20.29 -10.03
N GLY A 486 -6.77 19.48 -9.18
CA GLY A 486 -7.77 19.92 -8.22
C GLY A 486 -7.23 20.62 -6.98
N THR A 487 -8.14 21.07 -6.12
CA THR A 487 -7.81 21.69 -4.83
C THR A 487 -8.80 21.18 -3.77
N PRO A 488 -8.35 20.34 -2.80
CA PRO A 488 -7.00 19.80 -2.63
C PRO A 488 -6.54 18.92 -3.81
N PRO A 489 -5.23 18.85 -4.14
CA PRO A 489 -4.75 18.03 -5.25
C PRO A 489 -4.57 16.57 -4.84
N ILE A 490 -5.13 15.63 -5.61
CA ILE A 490 -4.90 14.20 -5.40
C ILE A 490 -3.67 13.75 -6.19
N ARG A 491 -2.81 12.91 -5.58
CA ARG A 491 -1.63 12.34 -6.23
C ARG A 491 -1.85 10.88 -6.59
N ARG A 492 -1.32 10.46 -7.74
CA ARG A 492 -1.21 9.05 -8.12
C ARG A 492 0.21 8.75 -8.59
N TYR A 493 0.57 7.49 -8.50
CA TYR A 493 1.93 7.05 -8.73
C TYR A 493 2.00 5.98 -9.82
N LYS A 494 3.18 5.82 -10.41
CA LYS A 494 3.56 4.61 -11.13
C LYS A 494 4.94 4.18 -10.67
N ARG A 495 5.03 3.03 -10.03
CA ARG A 495 6.29 2.35 -9.74
C ARG A 495 6.77 1.61 -10.99
N LEU A 496 8.02 1.86 -11.36
CA LEU A 496 8.74 1.13 -12.39
C LEU A 496 9.82 0.30 -11.71
N VAL A 497 9.83 -1.00 -12.00
CA VAL A 497 10.78 -1.96 -11.44
C VAL A 497 11.74 -2.39 -12.55
N LEU A 498 12.98 -1.92 -12.48
CA LEU A 498 14.00 -2.16 -13.50
C LEU A 498 14.81 -3.40 -13.13
N ASN A 499 14.59 -4.51 -13.84
CA ASN A 499 15.26 -5.78 -13.58
C ASN A 499 16.54 -5.88 -14.42
N VAL A 500 17.66 -5.46 -13.83
CA VAL A 500 18.96 -5.45 -14.51
C VAL A 500 19.49 -6.87 -14.68
N GLN A 501 20.00 -7.16 -15.87
CA GLN A 501 20.66 -8.42 -16.19
C GLN A 501 22.18 -8.21 -16.33
N PRO A 502 22.99 -9.21 -15.95
CA PRO A 502 24.41 -9.18 -16.26
C PRO A 502 24.63 -9.03 -17.76
N SER A 503 25.69 -8.31 -18.15
CA SER A 503 26.06 -8.14 -19.55
C SER A 503 26.20 -9.51 -20.23
N ALA A 504 25.64 -9.68 -21.43
CA ALA A 504 25.59 -10.95 -22.17
C ALA A 504 26.96 -11.58 -22.52
N SER A 505 28.08 -10.94 -22.17
CA SER A 505 29.44 -11.35 -22.55
C SER A 505 30.13 -12.38 -21.64
N ASN A 506 29.52 -12.80 -20.52
CA ASN A 506 30.16 -13.74 -19.57
C ASN A 506 29.60 -15.18 -19.57
N SER A 507 28.49 -15.45 -20.25
CA SER A 507 27.88 -16.80 -20.24
C SER A 507 28.64 -17.83 -21.09
N THR A 508 29.41 -17.39 -22.10
CA THR A 508 30.20 -18.26 -22.97
C THR A 508 31.57 -18.61 -22.40
N THR A 509 32.18 -17.74 -21.59
CA THR A 509 33.47 -17.99 -20.93
C THR A 509 33.35 -18.94 -19.74
N ALA A 510 32.24 -18.89 -19.00
CA ALA A 510 31.97 -19.84 -17.91
C ALA A 510 31.72 -21.28 -18.42
N ARG A 511 31.09 -21.44 -19.60
CA ARG A 511 30.92 -22.75 -20.25
C ARG A 511 32.22 -23.32 -20.84
N ARG A 512 33.18 -22.46 -21.22
CA ARG A 512 34.50 -22.91 -21.72
C ARG A 512 35.43 -23.38 -20.60
N ARG A 513 35.48 -22.65 -19.47
CA ARG A 513 36.33 -23.06 -18.33
C ARG A 513 35.93 -24.41 -17.72
N LYS A 514 34.64 -24.77 -17.72
CA LYS A 514 34.18 -26.10 -17.25
C LYS A 514 34.47 -27.25 -18.22
N ARG A 515 34.89 -26.98 -19.46
CA ARG A 515 35.22 -28.01 -20.46
C ARG A 515 36.71 -28.33 -20.52
N ASP A 516 37.55 -27.45 -20.01
CA ASP A 516 39.01 -27.62 -19.96
C ASP A 516 39.50 -28.16 -18.60
N GLU A 517 38.58 -28.41 -17.64
CA GLU A 517 38.84 -29.02 -16.32
C GLU A 517 38.12 -30.37 -16.12
N LEU A 518 37.76 -31.08 -17.21
CA LEU A 518 37.23 -32.45 -17.18
C LEU A 518 38.08 -33.42 -17.99
#